data_AF-A0A257LTP1-F1
#
_entry.id   AF-A0A257LTP1-F1
#
_cell.length_a   1.000
_cell.length_b   1.000
_cell.length_c   1.000
_cell.angle_alpha   90.00
_cell.angle_beta   90.00
_cell.angle_gamma   90.00
#
_symmetry.space_group_name_H-M   'P 1'
#
loop_
_entity.id
_entity.type
_entity.pdbx_description
1 polymer ?
#
loop_
_entity_poly.entity_id
_entity_poly.type
_entity_poly.pdbx_seq_one_letter_code
_entity_poly.pdbx_strand_id
1 'polypeptide(L)'
;MASLLRLLPIAVLALTQPTIAAPVFETVTEFETPPRNPMGSLVLAGDGNYYGTSSDGGKSGFGTVFKLTPAGVRTTIVDFTGPAGSRPGSAPVTGLTLAADGSLFGTTSSGGTDDFGTLFKVTTAGVFTPIVSFTGISGVPLPSTWVR
;
A
#
# COMPACT_ATOMS: atom_id res chain seq x y z
N MET A 1 -14.66 -16.90 -83.04
CA MET A 1 -14.42 -15.55 -82.50
C MET A 1 -14.66 -15.62 -80.99
N ALA A 2 -13.61 -15.77 -80.19
CA ALA A 2 -13.71 -15.93 -78.74
C ALA A 2 -13.50 -14.58 -78.04
N SER A 3 -14.51 -14.14 -77.30
CA SER A 3 -14.56 -12.87 -76.55
C SER A 3 -13.72 -13.01 -75.27
N LEU A 4 -12.72 -12.14 -75.09
CA LEU A 4 -11.96 -12.05 -73.84
C LEU A 4 -12.71 -11.16 -72.84
N LEU A 5 -13.23 -11.78 -71.77
CA LEU A 5 -13.74 -11.08 -70.59
C LEU A 5 -12.55 -10.53 -69.78
N ARG A 6 -12.39 -9.21 -69.71
CA ARG A 6 -11.45 -8.57 -68.77
C ARG A 6 -12.11 -8.45 -67.40
N LEU A 7 -11.57 -9.16 -66.40
CA LEU A 7 -11.94 -8.99 -64.99
C LEU A 7 -11.28 -7.72 -64.43
N LEU A 8 -12.07 -6.80 -63.87
CA LEU A 8 -11.58 -5.66 -63.11
C LEU A 8 -11.17 -6.11 -61.69
N PRO A 9 -10.06 -5.59 -61.12
CA PRO A 9 -9.70 -5.91 -59.75
C PRO A 9 -10.69 -5.24 -58.77
N ILE A 10 -11.21 -6.04 -57.84
CA ILE A 10 -12.04 -5.58 -56.73
C ILE A 10 -11.15 -4.73 -55.81
N ALA A 11 -11.47 -3.45 -55.67
CA ALA A 11 -10.82 -2.59 -54.68
C ALA A 11 -11.23 -3.05 -53.27
N VAL A 12 -10.28 -3.58 -52.51
CA VAL A 12 -10.49 -3.91 -51.10
C VAL A 12 -10.44 -2.59 -50.32
N LEU A 13 -11.59 -2.15 -49.80
CA LEU A 13 -11.68 -1.01 -48.91
C LEU A 13 -11.21 -1.45 -47.51
N ALA A 14 -9.99 -1.06 -47.13
CA ALA A 14 -9.48 -1.33 -45.78
C ALA A 14 -10.19 -0.42 -44.77
N LEU A 15 -11.07 -1.01 -43.96
CA LEU A 15 -11.63 -0.35 -42.79
C LEU A 15 -10.55 -0.29 -41.70
N THR A 16 -10.05 0.90 -41.38
CA THR A 16 -9.16 1.09 -40.23
C THR A 16 -9.94 0.87 -38.95
N GLN A 17 -9.62 -0.19 -38.22
CA GLN A 17 -10.23 -0.42 -36.91
C GLN A 17 -9.70 0.61 -35.90
N PRO A 18 -10.55 1.23 -35.07
CA PRO A 18 -10.09 2.10 -34.01
C PRO A 18 -9.22 1.27 -33.05
N THR A 19 -7.94 1.58 -33.00
CA THR A 19 -7.01 0.96 -32.04
C THR A 19 -7.13 1.72 -30.74
N ILE A 20 -7.70 1.10 -29.71
CA ILE A 20 -7.58 1.64 -28.36
C ILE A 20 -6.11 1.44 -27.97
N ALA A 21 -5.38 2.54 -27.76
CA ALA A 21 -4.00 2.48 -27.30
C ALA A 21 -3.95 1.66 -25.99
N ALA A 22 -3.04 0.69 -25.93
CA ALA A 22 -2.82 -0.07 -24.70
C ALA A 22 -2.40 0.90 -23.58
N PRO A 23 -2.83 0.67 -22.33
CA PRO A 23 -2.37 1.49 -21.22
C PRO A 23 -0.84 1.42 -21.14
N VAL A 24 -0.19 2.58 -21.13
CA VAL A 24 1.24 2.69 -20.86
C VAL A 24 1.39 2.76 -19.35
N PHE A 25 2.15 1.84 -18.78
CA PHE A 25 2.52 1.87 -17.38
C PHE A 25 3.82 2.66 -17.22
N GLU A 26 3.85 3.56 -16.23
CA GLU A 26 5.05 4.28 -15.83
C GLU A 26 5.48 3.76 -14.45
N THR A 27 6.74 3.33 -14.34
CA THR A 27 7.32 2.98 -13.04
C THR A 27 7.63 4.27 -12.29
N VAL A 28 6.81 4.60 -11.29
CA VAL A 28 6.97 5.82 -10.47
C VAL A 28 8.07 5.67 -9.42
N THR A 29 8.20 4.48 -8.82
CA THR A 29 9.25 4.20 -7.83
C THR A 29 9.56 2.71 -7.77
N GLU A 30 10.82 2.38 -7.50
CA GLU A 30 11.25 1.02 -7.17
C GLU A 30 11.67 0.92 -5.70
N PHE A 31 11.49 -0.26 -5.11
CA PHE A 31 11.79 -0.55 -3.71
C PHE A 31 13.12 -1.30 -3.59
N GLU A 32 14.20 -0.65 -4.04
CA GLU A 32 15.58 -1.20 -4.04
C GLU A 32 16.23 -1.21 -2.65
N THR A 33 15.73 -0.38 -1.73
CA THR A 33 16.21 -0.19 -0.35
C THR A 33 15.00 -0.07 0.58
N PRO A 34 15.13 -0.32 1.89
CA PRO A 34 14.00 -0.31 2.81
C PRO A 34 13.09 0.92 2.64
N PRO A 35 11.75 0.78 2.68
CA PRO A 35 10.90 -0.43 2.81
C PRO A 35 11.12 -1.56 1.79
N ARG A 36 10.92 -2.83 2.20
CA ARG A 36 10.87 -4.01 1.31
C ARG A 36 9.56 -4.77 1.47
N ASN A 37 9.12 -5.48 0.43
CA ASN A 37 7.88 -6.25 0.42
C ASN A 37 6.64 -5.40 0.80
N PRO A 38 6.26 -4.40 -0.01
CA PRO A 38 4.97 -3.74 0.19
C PRO A 38 3.84 -4.75 -0.01
N MET A 39 2.97 -4.92 1.00
CA MET A 39 1.90 -5.94 0.98
C MET A 39 0.47 -5.37 1.00
N GLY A 40 0.30 -4.13 1.50
CA GLY A 40 -1.00 -3.47 1.57
C GLY A 40 -1.29 -2.53 0.40
N SER A 41 -2.57 -2.20 0.19
CA SER A 41 -2.96 -1.11 -0.69
C SER A 41 -2.48 0.24 -0.17
N LEU A 42 -2.25 1.18 -1.09
CA LEU A 42 -1.95 2.57 -0.73
C LEU A 42 -3.22 3.31 -0.31
N VAL A 43 -3.05 4.22 0.64
CA VAL A 43 -4.09 5.18 1.06
C VAL A 43 -3.65 6.59 0.69
N LEU A 44 -4.50 7.33 -0.02
CA LEU A 44 -4.30 8.75 -0.26
C LEU A 44 -4.82 9.55 0.94
N ALA A 45 -3.96 10.33 1.60
CA ALA A 45 -4.35 11.19 2.71
C ALA A 45 -4.63 12.64 2.27
N GLY A 46 -5.20 13.44 3.19
CA GLY A 46 -5.55 14.85 2.92
C GLY A 46 -4.36 15.76 2.61
N ASP A 47 -3.12 15.32 2.83
CA ASP A 47 -1.91 16.03 2.45
C ASP A 47 -1.44 15.73 1.00
N GLY A 48 -2.24 14.98 0.24
CA GLY A 48 -1.97 14.66 -1.17
C GLY A 48 -0.93 13.56 -1.39
N ASN A 49 -0.51 12.85 -0.33
CA ASN A 49 0.47 11.77 -0.44
C ASN A 49 -0.15 10.39 -0.20
N TYR A 50 0.49 9.37 -0.76
CA TYR A 50 0.13 7.98 -0.59
C TYR A 50 0.87 7.36 0.59
N TYR A 51 0.19 6.51 1.35
CA TYR A 51 0.74 5.86 2.52
C TYR A 51 0.53 4.36 2.42
N GLY A 52 1.54 3.61 2.84
CA GLY A 52 1.54 2.16 2.77
C GLY A 52 2.42 1.53 3.82
N THR A 53 2.37 0.21 3.85
CA THR A 53 3.12 -0.65 4.76
C THR A 53 4.07 -1.54 3.98
N SER A 54 5.20 -1.85 4.59
CA SER A 54 6.15 -2.85 4.08
C SER A 54 6.35 -3.91 5.13
N SER A 55 6.13 -5.18 4.78
CA SER A 55 6.20 -6.27 5.76
C SER A 55 7.63 -6.57 6.21
N ASP A 56 8.63 -6.13 5.45
CA ASP A 56 10.05 -6.24 5.77
C ASP A 56 10.80 -4.91 5.53
N GLY A 57 12.04 -4.85 5.97
CA GLY A 57 12.89 -3.67 5.95
C GLY A 57 12.77 -2.84 7.23
N GLY A 58 13.07 -1.55 7.12
CA GLY A 58 13.31 -0.67 8.25
C GLY A 58 14.64 -0.95 8.97
N LYS A 59 14.97 -0.13 9.97
CA LYS A 59 16.23 -0.23 10.72
C LYS A 59 16.43 -1.59 11.41
N SER A 60 15.32 -2.20 11.84
CA SER A 60 15.34 -3.45 12.61
C SER A 60 14.82 -4.66 11.82
N GLY A 61 14.46 -4.50 10.53
CA GLY A 61 13.96 -5.59 9.70
C GLY A 61 12.51 -6.02 9.97
N PHE A 62 11.78 -5.34 10.85
CA PHE A 62 10.39 -5.71 11.21
C PHE A 62 9.32 -5.07 10.32
N GLY A 63 9.73 -4.35 9.29
CA GLY A 63 8.83 -3.62 8.39
C GLY A 63 8.68 -2.15 8.74
N THR A 64 7.92 -1.43 7.90
CA THR A 64 7.76 0.02 8.03
C THR A 64 6.36 0.50 7.67
N VAL A 65 6.06 1.74 8.07
CA VAL A 65 5.08 2.58 7.38
C VAL A 65 5.83 3.62 6.57
N PHE A 66 5.47 3.75 5.30
CA PHE A 66 6.06 4.70 4.38
C PHE A 66 5.03 5.67 3.80
N LYS A 67 5.54 6.82 3.39
CA LYS A 67 4.89 7.88 2.62
C LYS A 67 5.48 7.91 1.21
N LEU A 68 4.67 8.19 0.22
CA LEU A 68 5.03 8.31 -1.19
C LEU A 68 4.34 9.54 -1.78
N THR A 69 5.10 10.47 -2.35
CA THR A 69 4.53 11.60 -3.08
C THR A 69 4.02 11.14 -4.46
N PRO A 70 3.09 11.86 -5.10
CA PRO A 70 2.69 11.56 -6.48
C PRO A 70 3.85 11.58 -7.49
N ALA A 71 4.94 12.27 -7.16
CA ALA A 71 6.17 12.31 -7.95
C ALA A 71 7.14 11.15 -7.65
N GLY A 72 6.74 10.16 -6.84
CA GLY A 72 7.55 8.98 -6.53
C GLY A 72 8.56 9.15 -5.40
N VAL A 73 8.56 10.28 -4.68
CA VAL A 73 9.47 10.46 -3.55
C VAL A 73 8.97 9.68 -2.35
N ARG A 74 9.76 8.69 -1.92
CA ARG A 74 9.46 7.82 -0.78
C ARG A 74 10.10 8.31 0.51
N THR A 75 9.41 8.14 1.63
CA THR A 75 9.92 8.44 2.98
C THR A 75 9.40 7.42 3.97
N THR A 76 10.30 6.83 4.76
CA THR A 76 9.90 6.01 5.91
C THR A 76 9.47 6.91 7.07
N ILE A 77 8.24 6.75 7.55
CA ILE A 77 7.70 7.52 8.69
C ILE A 77 7.63 6.69 9.97
N VAL A 78 7.59 5.36 9.85
CA VAL A 78 7.68 4.43 10.98
C VAL A 78 8.61 3.28 10.64
N ASP A 79 9.60 3.06 11.50
CA ASP A 79 10.33 1.79 11.62
C ASP A 79 9.74 1.00 12.79
N PHE A 80 9.29 -0.23 12.54
CA PHE A 80 8.83 -1.11 13.60
C PHE A 80 10.01 -1.73 14.37
N THR A 81 9.81 -1.96 15.67
CA THR A 81 10.87 -2.43 16.58
C THR A 81 10.69 -3.88 17.04
N GLY A 82 9.70 -4.60 16.51
CA GLY A 82 9.46 -6.01 16.82
C GLY A 82 8.57 -6.22 18.05
N PRO A 83 8.83 -7.22 18.91
CA PRO A 83 7.95 -7.54 20.04
C PRO A 83 7.88 -6.45 21.11
N ALA A 84 8.95 -5.67 21.28
CA ALA A 84 9.02 -4.61 22.29
C ALA A 84 9.60 -3.31 21.73
N GLY A 85 9.63 -2.27 22.56
CA GLY A 85 10.24 -0.97 22.24
C GLY A 85 9.22 0.15 22.05
N SER A 86 9.66 1.24 21.40
CA SER A 86 8.85 2.45 21.21
C SER A 86 7.79 2.30 20.11
N ARG A 87 7.99 1.36 19.18
CA ARG A 87 7.11 1.11 18.03
C ARG A 87 6.91 -0.40 17.88
N PRO A 88 6.30 -1.05 18.91
CA PRO A 88 6.11 -2.49 18.88
C PRO A 88 5.21 -2.87 17.70
N GLY A 89 5.52 -4.01 17.09
CA GLY A 89 4.90 -4.52 15.88
C GLY A 89 5.94 -5.11 14.93
N SER A 90 5.51 -6.03 14.09
CA SER A 90 6.32 -6.68 13.06
C SER A 90 5.43 -7.21 11.93
N ALA A 91 5.95 -7.16 10.71
CA ALA A 91 5.24 -7.57 9.51
C ALA A 91 3.86 -6.88 9.39
N PRO A 92 3.83 -5.55 9.15
CA PRO A 92 2.60 -4.89 8.76
C PRO A 92 2.20 -5.37 7.35
N VAL A 93 1.26 -6.32 7.28
CA VAL A 93 0.84 -6.98 6.03
C VAL A 93 -0.42 -6.35 5.42
N THR A 94 -1.12 -5.48 6.14
CA THR A 94 -2.38 -4.88 5.72
C THR A 94 -2.19 -3.44 5.23
N GLY A 95 -3.12 -2.98 4.38
CA GLY A 95 -3.22 -1.56 4.04
C GLY A 95 -3.65 -0.73 5.25
N LEU A 96 -3.37 0.58 5.19
CA LEU A 96 -3.80 1.51 6.22
C LEU A 96 -5.28 1.88 6.05
N THR A 97 -5.88 2.43 7.10
CA THR A 97 -7.21 3.04 7.07
C THR A 97 -7.09 4.51 7.47
N LEU A 98 -7.55 5.42 6.61
CA LEU A 98 -7.59 6.86 6.91
C LEU A 98 -8.82 7.20 7.75
N ALA A 99 -8.62 7.78 8.92
CA ALA A 99 -9.68 8.33 9.76
C ALA A 99 -9.99 9.79 9.39
N ALA A 100 -11.17 10.27 9.81
CA ALA A 100 -11.62 11.63 9.55
C ALA A 100 -10.71 12.72 10.17
N ASP A 101 -9.96 12.38 11.22
CA ASP A 101 -8.98 13.27 11.85
C ASP A 101 -7.64 13.34 11.09
N GLY A 102 -7.54 12.68 9.93
CA GLY A 102 -6.33 12.61 9.10
C GLY A 102 -5.31 11.57 9.55
N SER A 103 -5.63 10.76 10.57
CA SER A 103 -4.73 9.71 11.06
C SER A 103 -4.89 8.41 10.30
N LEU A 104 -3.81 7.65 10.26
CA LEU A 104 -3.74 6.36 9.58
C LEU A 104 -3.69 5.25 10.63
N PHE A 105 -4.62 4.31 10.53
CA PHE A 105 -4.69 3.13 11.39
C PHE A 105 -4.20 1.91 10.63
N GLY A 106 -3.52 1.01 11.32
CA GLY A 106 -3.01 -0.22 10.72
C GLY A 106 -2.76 -1.30 11.75
N THR A 107 -2.49 -2.50 11.25
CA THR A 107 -2.17 -3.66 12.08
C THR A 107 -0.84 -4.29 11.69
N THR A 108 -0.21 -4.94 12.66
CA THR A 108 0.94 -5.82 12.44
C THR A 108 0.53 -7.26 12.69
N SER A 109 1.03 -8.22 11.91
CA SER A 109 0.69 -9.64 12.11
C SER A 109 1.48 -10.29 13.25
N SER A 110 2.61 -9.70 13.64
CA SER A 110 3.38 -10.09 14.81
C SER A 110 3.90 -8.86 15.58
N GLY A 111 4.65 -9.08 16.65
CA GLY A 111 5.09 -8.07 17.60
C GLY A 111 4.05 -7.73 18.68
N GLY A 112 4.39 -6.79 19.55
CA GLY A 112 3.62 -6.54 20.78
C GLY A 112 3.93 -7.55 21.90
N THR A 113 3.28 -7.37 23.05
CA THR A 113 3.59 -8.10 24.30
C THR A 113 3.69 -9.62 24.13
N ASP A 114 2.76 -10.22 23.39
CA ASP A 114 2.66 -11.67 23.21
C ASP A 114 2.90 -12.10 21.75
N ASP A 115 3.47 -11.23 20.94
CA ASP A 115 3.81 -11.47 19.52
C ASP A 115 2.63 -11.77 18.58
N PHE A 116 1.38 -11.56 19.01
CA PHE A 116 0.18 -11.72 18.17
C PHE A 116 -0.21 -10.47 17.36
N GLY A 117 0.65 -9.46 17.33
CA GLY A 117 0.44 -8.24 16.56
C GLY A 117 -0.01 -7.04 17.39
N THR A 118 -0.11 -5.91 16.70
CA THR A 118 -0.56 -4.65 17.30
C THR A 118 -1.59 -3.95 16.41
N LEU A 119 -2.50 -3.20 17.02
CA LEU A 119 -3.23 -2.11 16.38
C LEU A 119 -2.51 -0.81 16.71
N PHE A 120 -2.19 -0.03 15.71
CA PHE A 120 -1.51 1.24 15.87
C PHE A 120 -2.18 2.36 15.08
N LYS A 121 -1.88 3.59 15.50
CA LYS A 121 -2.22 4.84 14.81
C LYS A 121 -0.93 5.56 14.45
N VAL A 122 -0.89 6.17 13.28
CA VAL A 122 0.20 7.05 12.84
C VAL A 122 -0.37 8.31 12.19
N THR A 123 0.21 9.47 12.50
CA THR A 123 -0.14 10.71 11.78
C THR A 123 0.65 10.83 10.48
N THR A 124 0.21 11.67 9.54
CA THR A 124 0.97 11.97 8.32
C THR A 124 2.35 12.61 8.60
N ALA A 125 2.55 13.15 9.80
CA ALA A 125 3.83 13.64 10.31
C ALA A 125 4.72 12.53 10.94
N GLY A 126 4.28 11.28 10.96
CA GLY A 126 5.05 10.13 11.47
C GLY A 126 4.99 9.95 12.99
N VAL A 127 4.02 10.57 13.67
CA VAL A 127 3.80 10.34 15.10
C VAL A 127 3.10 9.00 15.28
N PHE A 128 3.82 8.02 15.81
CA PHE A 128 3.32 6.67 16.09
C PHE A 128 2.66 6.60 17.46
N THR A 129 1.54 5.90 17.55
CA THR A 129 0.83 5.63 18.81
C THR A 129 0.38 4.17 18.81
N PRO A 130 0.93 3.31 19.70
CA PRO A 130 0.39 1.98 19.90
C PRO A 130 -0.98 2.10 20.56
N ILE A 131 -1.98 1.37 20.05
CA ILE A 131 -3.34 1.37 20.61
C ILE A 131 -3.57 0.09 21.40
N VAL A 132 -3.28 -1.06 20.79
CA VAL A 132 -3.50 -2.38 21.39
C VAL A 132 -2.37 -3.31 20.98
N SER A 133 -1.89 -4.13 21.91
CA SER A 133 -1.18 -5.38 21.59
C SER A 133 -2.18 -6.53 21.68
N PHE A 134 -2.28 -7.32 20.62
CA PHE A 134 -3.10 -8.53 20.63
C PHE A 134 -2.37 -9.59 21.47
N THR A 135 -3.13 -10.28 22.31
CA THR A 135 -2.60 -11.21 23.33
C THR A 135 -3.04 -12.65 23.10
N GLY A 136 -3.73 -12.93 21.98
CA GLY A 136 -4.27 -14.26 21.64
C GLY A 136 -5.44 -14.71 22.53
N ILE A 137 -5.67 -14.06 23.67
CA ILE A 137 -6.82 -14.25 24.55
C ILE A 137 -7.99 -13.38 24.06
N SER A 138 -9.16 -13.99 23.95
CA SER A 138 -10.40 -13.34 23.54
C SER A 138 -10.71 -12.13 24.42
N GLY A 139 -10.67 -10.93 23.83
CA GLY A 139 -11.38 -9.76 24.32
C GLY A 139 -10.89 -9.16 25.64
N VAL A 140 -9.61 -8.81 25.73
CA VAL A 140 -9.24 -7.72 26.66
C VAL A 140 -10.06 -6.49 26.24
N PRO A 141 -10.94 -5.94 27.10
CA PRO A 141 -11.79 -4.83 26.71
C PRO A 141 -10.91 -3.66 26.27
N LEU A 142 -11.18 -3.11 25.09
CA LEU A 142 -10.63 -1.81 24.72
C LEU A 142 -10.98 -0.81 25.83
N PRO A 143 -10.09 0.16 26.14
CA PRO A 143 -10.42 1.19 27.11
C PRO A 143 -11.80 1.80 26.81
N SER A 144 -12.62 2.05 27.83
CA SER A 144 -13.99 2.54 27.67
C SER A 144 -14.09 3.88 26.92
N THR A 145 -12.97 4.55 26.66
CA THR A 145 -12.86 5.74 25.81
C THR A 145 -13.07 5.48 24.31
N TRP A 146 -13.19 4.22 23.88
CA TRP A 146 -13.31 3.81 22.47
C TRP A 146 -14.71 3.34 22.07
N VAL A 147 -15.66 3.22 23.01
CA VAL A 147 -17.07 2.95 22.71
C VAL A 147 -17.81 4.29 22.78
N ARG A 148 -18.20 4.82 21.62
CA ARG A 148 -19.17 5.92 21.51
C ARG A 148 -20.42 5.39 20.84
#